data_AF-A0A183IAX5-F1
#
_entry.id   AF-A0A183IAX5-F1
#
_cell.length_a   1.000
_cell.length_b   1.000
_cell.length_c   1.000
_cell.angle_alpha   90.00
_cell.angle_beta   90.00
_cell.angle_gamma   90.00
#
_symmetry.space_group_name_H-M   'P 1'
#
loop_
_entity.id
_entity.type
_entity.pdbx_description
1 polymer ?
#
loop_
_entity_poly.entity_id
_entity_poly.type
_entity_poly.pdbx_seq_one_letter_code
_entity_poly.pdbx_strand_id
1 'polypeptide(L)'
;MCDELPTAYSLRYRTHLFYTEFDYQSVSCGRIYYPSRLIDFKQTVDVSLVTHLTTERLASLDEVLSRWRGPASVALYVTDSEVYRFKQYLKHCPSVNRKNVAFHIVYQEGAIYPINQLKNVALTNVVTPFVLLVDADFIPADDLYADLIIAIKNQGDLRKKALIVPAFETFSYQLDFPNTKSELLQMLEDDQIFSFKLVYHFYHLVN
;
A
#
# COMPACT_ATOMS: atom_id res chain seq x y z
N MET A 1 -11.76 13.60 -27.25
CA MET A 1 -11.08 12.92 -26.11
C MET A 1 -10.67 13.89 -24.99
N CYS A 2 -11.09 15.18 -25.02
CA CYS A 2 -10.79 16.17 -23.98
C CYS A 2 -12.04 16.70 -23.23
N ASP A 3 -13.25 16.26 -23.60
CA ASP A 3 -14.49 16.81 -23.03
C ASP A 3 -14.98 16.10 -21.75
N GLU A 4 -14.31 15.03 -21.32
CA GLU A 4 -14.71 14.25 -20.12
C GLU A 4 -14.03 14.72 -18.82
N LEU A 5 -12.99 15.53 -18.90
CA LEU A 5 -12.20 15.99 -17.74
C LEU A 5 -12.94 16.99 -16.82
N PRO A 6 -13.76 17.94 -17.32
CA PRO A 6 -14.44 18.90 -16.43
C PRO A 6 -15.46 18.24 -15.50
N THR A 7 -16.08 17.15 -15.93
CA THR A 7 -17.14 16.45 -15.18
C THR A 7 -16.59 15.68 -13.98
N ALA A 8 -15.37 15.14 -14.09
CA ALA A 8 -14.71 14.34 -13.05
C ALA A 8 -14.42 15.12 -11.76
N TYR A 9 -14.17 16.44 -11.85
CA TYR A 9 -13.89 17.29 -10.68
C TYR A 9 -15.12 17.55 -9.79
N SER A 10 -16.33 17.33 -10.32
CA SER A 10 -17.60 17.55 -9.62
C SER A 10 -18.27 16.26 -9.15
N LEU A 11 -17.74 15.10 -9.53
CA LEU A 11 -18.34 13.81 -9.20
C LEU A 11 -18.06 13.45 -7.74
N ARG A 12 -19.12 13.52 -6.93
CA ARG A 12 -19.09 13.09 -5.53
C ARG A 12 -19.43 11.61 -5.45
N TYR A 13 -18.40 10.78 -5.50
CA TYR A 13 -18.55 9.34 -5.36
C TYR A 13 -19.26 8.96 -4.05
N ARG A 14 -20.29 8.12 -4.15
CA ARG A 14 -20.85 7.43 -2.98
C ARG A 14 -19.73 6.65 -2.29
N THR A 15 -19.50 6.91 -1.00
CA THR A 15 -18.39 6.32 -0.25
C THR A 15 -18.89 5.77 1.09
N HIS A 16 -18.46 4.56 1.45
CA HIS A 16 -18.65 3.96 2.76
C HIS A 16 -17.29 3.78 3.45
N LEU A 17 -17.00 4.67 4.39
CA LEU A 17 -15.77 4.63 5.17
C LEU A 17 -15.84 3.50 6.21
N PHE A 18 -14.70 2.88 6.54
CA PHE A 18 -14.59 1.84 7.56
C PHE A 18 -15.65 0.74 7.38
N TYR A 19 -15.63 0.12 6.20
CA TYR A 19 -16.57 -0.92 5.80
C TYR A 19 -16.48 -2.18 6.67
N THR A 20 -15.28 -2.48 7.15
CA THR A 20 -15.00 -3.50 8.15
C THR A 20 -14.72 -2.84 9.49
N GLU A 21 -14.81 -3.63 10.57
CA GLU A 21 -14.37 -3.18 11.88
C GLU A 21 -12.89 -2.75 11.82
N PHE A 22 -12.64 -1.51 12.22
CA PHE A 22 -11.30 -0.96 12.36
C PHE A 22 -11.10 -0.54 13.81
N ASP A 23 -10.16 -1.21 14.46
CA ASP A 23 -9.77 -0.96 15.83
C ASP A 23 -8.25 -0.97 15.89
N TYR A 24 -7.68 0.23 15.82
CA TYR A 24 -6.25 0.44 15.92
C TYR A 24 -5.97 1.61 16.85
N GLN A 25 -5.26 1.31 17.94
CA GLN A 25 -4.64 2.32 18.79
C GLN A 25 -3.14 2.17 18.62
N SER A 26 -2.44 3.27 18.31
CA SER A 26 -0.98 3.27 18.29
C SER A 26 -0.50 2.77 19.66
N VAL A 27 0.10 1.58 19.69
CA VAL A 27 0.28 0.83 20.94
C VAL A 27 1.29 1.56 21.80
N SER A 28 0.89 2.14 22.93
CA SER A 28 1.82 2.91 23.78
C SER A 28 3.01 2.08 24.30
N CYS A 29 2.87 0.74 24.39
CA CYS A 29 4.00 -0.18 24.35
C CYS A 29 3.65 -1.58 23.84
N GLY A 30 4.56 -2.24 23.12
CA GLY A 30 4.35 -3.60 22.63
C GLY A 30 5.61 -4.23 22.01
N ARG A 31 5.59 -5.56 21.86
CA ARG A 31 6.63 -6.34 21.18
C ARG A 31 6.09 -6.90 19.88
N ILE A 32 6.74 -6.58 18.76
CA ILE A 32 6.46 -7.24 17.48
C ILE A 32 7.59 -8.23 17.21
N TYR A 33 7.22 -9.49 17.01
CA TYR A 33 8.14 -10.58 16.69
C TYR A 33 8.38 -10.65 15.19
N TYR A 34 9.47 -10.11 14.68
CA TYR A 34 9.90 -10.38 13.31
C TYR A 34 10.74 -11.65 13.28
N PRO A 35 10.73 -12.44 12.20
CA PRO A 35 11.57 -13.64 12.09
C PRO A 35 13.06 -13.34 12.33
N SER A 36 13.50 -12.14 11.96
CA SER A 36 14.88 -11.67 12.05
C SER A 36 15.23 -10.99 13.38
N ARG A 37 14.27 -10.47 14.15
CA ARG A 37 14.54 -9.68 15.38
C ARG A 37 13.31 -9.43 16.27
N LEU A 38 13.59 -9.24 17.56
CA LEU A 38 12.64 -8.70 18.54
C LEU A 38 12.79 -7.19 18.63
N ILE A 39 11.68 -6.46 18.52
CA ILE A 39 11.70 -5.00 18.71
C ILE A 39 10.76 -4.64 19.86
N ASP A 40 11.35 -4.10 20.93
CA ASP A 40 10.61 -3.56 22.07
C ASP A 40 10.26 -2.10 21.78
N PHE A 41 8.98 -1.82 21.55
CA PHE A 41 8.52 -0.47 21.24
C PHE A 41 7.87 0.15 22.47
N LYS A 42 8.47 1.22 23.01
CA LYS A 42 7.70 2.36 23.53
C LYS A 42 7.28 3.17 22.30
N GLN A 43 6.03 3.04 21.87
CA GLN A 43 5.57 3.58 20.58
C GLN A 43 4.97 4.98 20.80
N THR A 44 5.69 6.01 20.36
CA THR A 44 5.16 7.37 20.19
C THR A 44 4.93 7.72 18.72
N VAL A 45 5.29 6.80 17.82
CA VAL A 45 5.35 7.03 16.38
C VAL A 45 4.98 5.75 15.64
N ASP A 46 4.21 5.90 14.57
CA ASP A 46 3.68 4.81 13.76
C ASP A 46 3.52 5.24 12.29
N VAL A 47 3.41 4.26 11.38
CA VAL A 47 3.26 4.47 9.94
C VAL A 47 2.13 3.61 9.37
N SER A 48 1.19 4.23 8.65
CA SER A 48 0.13 3.53 7.93
C SER A 48 0.52 3.27 6.49
N LEU A 49 0.29 2.06 6.00
CA LEU A 49 0.25 1.81 4.56
C LEU A 49 -1.00 2.48 3.99
N VAL A 50 -0.85 3.18 2.87
CA VAL A 50 -1.97 3.80 2.16
C VAL A 50 -1.96 3.32 0.73
N THR A 51 -3.06 2.70 0.30
CA THR A 51 -3.18 2.18 -1.06
C THR A 51 -4.61 2.24 -1.57
N HIS A 52 -4.78 2.01 -2.86
CA HIS A 52 -6.08 1.90 -3.51
C HIS A 52 -6.06 0.83 -4.57
N LEU A 53 -7.21 0.21 -4.82
CA LEU A 53 -7.34 -0.87 -5.80
C LEU A 53 -8.78 -1.13 -6.24
N THR A 54 -8.94 -1.95 -7.26
CA THR A 54 -10.20 -2.62 -7.62
C THR A 54 -10.22 -4.04 -7.03
N THR A 55 -11.35 -4.76 -7.16
CA THR A 55 -11.41 -6.16 -6.70
C THR A 55 -10.48 -7.12 -7.44
N GLU A 56 -9.96 -6.76 -8.61
CA GLU A 56 -9.05 -7.61 -9.38
C GLU A 56 -7.67 -7.73 -8.73
N ARG A 57 -7.29 -6.77 -7.90
CA ARG A 57 -5.98 -6.72 -7.22
C ARG A 57 -6.03 -7.24 -5.78
N LEU A 58 -7.12 -7.91 -5.37
CA LEU A 58 -7.25 -8.44 -4.00
C LEU A 58 -6.16 -9.46 -3.65
N ALA A 59 -5.70 -10.25 -4.63
CA ALA A 59 -4.58 -11.17 -4.45
C ALA A 59 -3.27 -10.42 -4.14
N SER A 60 -2.97 -9.36 -4.90
CA SER A 60 -1.82 -8.48 -4.61
C SER A 60 -1.93 -7.86 -3.23
N LEU A 61 -3.13 -7.41 -2.84
CA LEU A 61 -3.36 -6.85 -1.51
C LEU A 61 -3.10 -7.86 -0.40
N ASP A 62 -3.51 -9.12 -0.56
CA ASP A 62 -3.23 -10.17 0.43
C ASP A 62 -1.73 -10.37 0.62
N GLU A 63 -0.98 -10.40 -0.49
CA GLU A 63 0.49 -10.48 -0.46
C GLU A 63 1.13 -9.26 0.22
N VAL A 64 0.62 -8.05 -0.06
CA VAL A 64 1.09 -6.83 0.61
C VAL A 64 0.81 -6.87 2.10
N LEU A 65 -0.40 -7.27 2.50
CA LEU A 65 -0.84 -7.26 3.90
C LEU A 65 -0.29 -8.44 4.71
N SER A 66 0.15 -9.53 4.06
CA SER A 66 0.87 -10.63 4.73
C SER A 66 2.25 -10.17 5.23
N ARG A 67 2.89 -9.25 4.51
CA ARG A 67 4.20 -8.65 4.86
C ARG A 67 4.07 -7.35 5.65
N TRP A 68 3.02 -6.57 5.40
CA TRP A 68 2.77 -5.32 6.12
C TRP A 68 2.03 -5.56 7.46
N ARG A 69 2.78 -5.52 8.57
CA ARG A 69 2.22 -5.71 9.92
C ARG A 69 1.63 -4.46 10.56
N GLY A 70 1.95 -3.28 10.04
CA GLY A 70 1.45 -1.99 10.53
C GLY A 70 -0.02 -1.75 10.18
N PRO A 71 -0.59 -0.62 10.62
CA PRO A 71 -1.92 -0.20 10.21
C PRO A 71 -1.96 0.08 8.70
N ALA A 72 -3.12 -0.08 8.08
CA ALA A 72 -3.31 0.24 6.68
C ALA A 72 -4.65 0.94 6.44
N SER A 73 -4.69 1.85 5.47
CA SER A 73 -5.90 2.46 4.94
C SER A 73 -5.99 2.17 3.43
N VAL A 74 -7.09 1.55 3.03
CA VAL A 74 -7.28 0.97 1.71
C VAL A 74 -8.57 1.50 1.09
N ALA A 75 -8.49 2.22 -0.02
CA ALA A 75 -9.66 2.62 -0.81
C ALA A 75 -9.96 1.59 -1.91
N LEU A 76 -11.15 1.00 -1.88
CA LEU A 76 -11.58 -0.02 -2.84
C LEU A 76 -12.63 0.57 -3.79
N TYR A 77 -12.31 0.60 -5.08
CA TYR A 77 -13.22 1.07 -6.12
C TYR A 77 -14.02 -0.10 -6.69
N VAL A 78 -15.35 -0.11 -6.48
CA VAL A 78 -16.19 -1.30 -6.74
C VAL A 78 -17.60 -0.93 -7.16
N THR A 79 -18.22 -1.80 -7.94
CA THR A 79 -19.67 -1.86 -8.13
C THR A 79 -20.37 -2.48 -6.92
N ASP A 80 -21.69 -2.29 -6.80
CA ASP A 80 -22.49 -2.95 -5.74
C ASP A 80 -22.35 -4.48 -5.76
N SER A 81 -22.19 -5.08 -6.94
CA SER A 81 -22.01 -6.54 -7.08
C SER A 81 -20.64 -7.02 -6.57
N GLU A 82 -19.61 -6.20 -6.73
CA GLU A 82 -18.24 -6.51 -6.32
C GLU A 82 -18.03 -6.38 -4.82
N VAL A 83 -18.83 -5.55 -4.15
CA VAL A 83 -18.88 -5.50 -2.68
C VAL A 83 -19.16 -6.89 -2.09
N TYR A 84 -20.01 -7.69 -2.74
CA TYR A 84 -20.26 -9.07 -2.32
C TYR A 84 -19.02 -9.96 -2.49
N ARG A 85 -18.30 -9.83 -3.62
CA ARG A 85 -17.05 -10.57 -3.86
C ARG A 85 -15.99 -10.21 -2.81
N PHE A 86 -15.84 -8.93 -2.50
CA PHE A 86 -14.94 -8.46 -1.45
C PHE A 86 -15.29 -9.03 -0.08
N LYS A 87 -16.58 -9.03 0.29
CA LYS A 87 -17.06 -9.67 1.53
C LYS A 87 -16.72 -11.17 1.60
N GLN A 88 -16.79 -11.89 0.49
CA GLN A 88 -16.40 -13.30 0.45
C GLN A 88 -14.87 -13.44 0.57
N TYR A 89 -14.10 -12.57 -0.07
CA TYR A 89 -12.65 -12.56 0.01
C TYR A 89 -12.15 -12.40 1.45
N LEU A 90 -12.69 -11.43 2.21
CA LEU A 90 -12.37 -11.20 3.61
C LEU A 90 -12.53 -12.45 4.50
N LYS A 91 -13.48 -13.34 4.17
CA LYS A 91 -13.69 -14.57 4.95
C LYS A 91 -12.60 -15.63 4.71
N HIS A 92 -11.95 -15.60 3.56
CA HIS A 92 -10.98 -16.62 3.15
C HIS A 92 -9.52 -16.15 3.29
N CYS A 93 -9.28 -14.84 3.43
CA CYS A 93 -7.95 -14.25 3.53
C CYS A 93 -7.72 -13.55 4.89
N PRO A 94 -7.16 -14.26 5.89
CA PRO A 94 -6.93 -13.69 7.22
C PRO A 94 -6.00 -12.47 7.24
N SER A 95 -4.99 -12.40 6.36
CA SER A 95 -4.07 -11.25 6.27
C SER A 95 -4.80 -9.95 5.91
N VAL A 96 -5.89 -10.06 5.15
CA VAL A 96 -6.73 -8.94 4.72
C VAL A 96 -7.77 -8.60 5.78
N ASN A 97 -8.31 -9.59 6.49
CA ASN A 97 -9.34 -9.39 7.52
C ASN A 97 -8.75 -9.13 8.92
N ARG A 98 -7.98 -8.04 9.04
CA ARG A 98 -7.39 -7.60 10.31
C ARG A 98 -8.05 -6.30 10.77
N LYS A 99 -8.17 -6.12 12.09
CA LYS A 99 -8.75 -4.89 12.69
C LYS A 99 -7.86 -3.66 12.55
N ASN A 100 -6.58 -3.83 12.17
CA ASN A 100 -5.67 -2.72 11.86
C ASN A 100 -5.66 -2.35 10.37
N VAL A 101 -6.59 -2.87 9.56
CA VAL A 101 -6.74 -2.51 8.14
C VAL A 101 -8.11 -1.86 7.93
N ALA A 102 -8.11 -0.58 7.59
CA ALA A 102 -9.32 0.18 7.30
C ALA A 102 -9.65 0.06 5.80
N PHE A 103 -10.83 -0.50 5.49
CA PHE A 103 -11.36 -0.52 4.13
C PHE A 103 -12.38 0.59 3.91
N HIS A 104 -12.20 1.37 2.85
CA HIS A 104 -13.10 2.43 2.43
C HIS A 104 -13.66 2.07 1.05
N ILE A 105 -14.96 1.78 0.97
CA ILE A 105 -15.62 1.44 -0.29
C ILE A 105 -15.96 2.72 -1.03
N VAL A 106 -15.43 2.90 -2.23
CA VAL A 106 -15.80 3.98 -3.15
C VAL A 106 -16.55 3.33 -4.29
N TYR A 107 -17.84 3.66 -4.42
CA TYR A 107 -18.68 3.02 -5.43
C TYR A 107 -18.34 3.55 -6.82
N GLN A 108 -18.29 2.64 -7.78
CA GLN A 108 -17.98 2.97 -9.16
C GLN A 108 -19.03 3.89 -9.77
N GLU A 109 -18.57 5.02 -10.31
CA GLU A 109 -19.37 5.96 -11.07
C GLU A 109 -18.65 6.27 -12.39
N GLY A 110 -19.26 5.88 -13.50
CA GLY A 110 -18.66 6.01 -14.83
C GLY A 110 -17.55 4.99 -15.12
N ALA A 111 -16.87 5.19 -16.25
CA ALA A 111 -15.86 4.27 -16.78
C ALA A 111 -14.43 4.58 -16.29
N ILE A 112 -14.20 5.78 -15.75
CA ILE A 112 -12.85 6.24 -15.39
C ILE A 112 -12.52 5.80 -13.96
N TYR A 113 -11.30 5.30 -13.77
CA TYR A 113 -10.76 4.96 -12.44
C TYR A 113 -10.19 6.21 -11.75
N PRO A 114 -10.81 6.71 -10.65
CA PRO A 114 -10.48 8.03 -10.11
C PRO A 114 -9.33 7.97 -9.09
N ILE A 115 -8.11 7.72 -9.58
CA ILE A 115 -6.90 7.52 -8.76
C ILE A 115 -6.75 8.56 -7.63
N ASN A 116 -6.88 9.85 -7.95
CA ASN A 116 -6.68 10.93 -6.98
C ASN A 116 -7.75 10.92 -5.88
N GLN A 117 -9.00 10.62 -6.24
CA GLN A 117 -10.08 10.52 -5.26
C GLN A 117 -9.83 9.35 -4.30
N LEU A 118 -9.43 8.20 -4.83
CA LEU A 118 -9.15 7.01 -4.01
C LEU A 118 -7.96 7.25 -3.07
N LYS A 119 -6.89 7.87 -3.57
CA LYS A 119 -5.75 8.30 -2.74
C LYS A 119 -6.19 9.23 -1.63
N ASN A 120 -7.01 10.23 -1.94
CA ASN A 120 -7.52 11.16 -0.93
C ASN A 120 -8.42 10.48 0.10
N VAL A 121 -9.30 9.56 -0.31
CA VAL A 121 -10.17 8.81 0.61
C VAL A 121 -9.33 8.00 1.59
N ALA A 122 -8.32 7.26 1.12
CA ALA A 122 -7.44 6.50 2.00
C ALA A 122 -6.58 7.42 2.89
N LEU A 123 -5.90 8.41 2.30
CA LEU A 123 -5.03 9.35 3.03
C LEU A 123 -5.78 10.14 4.13
N THR A 124 -7.01 10.59 3.88
CA THR A 124 -7.77 11.40 4.85
C THR A 124 -8.18 10.61 6.09
N ASN A 125 -8.22 9.27 6.00
CA ASN A 125 -8.69 8.40 7.07
C ASN A 125 -7.57 7.61 7.77
N VAL A 126 -6.30 7.99 7.55
CA VAL A 126 -5.18 7.42 8.30
C VAL A 126 -5.20 7.88 9.75
N VAL A 127 -4.72 7.03 10.66
CA VAL A 127 -4.68 7.30 12.11
C VAL A 127 -3.25 7.48 12.64
N THR A 128 -2.26 7.45 11.77
CA THR A 128 -0.84 7.53 12.12
C THR A 128 -0.20 8.83 11.62
N PRO A 129 0.83 9.35 12.30
CA PRO A 129 1.51 10.58 11.89
C PRO A 129 2.35 10.43 10.61
N PHE A 130 2.78 9.21 10.29
CA PHE A 130 3.50 8.91 9.04
C PHE A 130 2.66 8.01 8.15
N VAL A 131 2.89 8.11 6.84
CA VAL A 131 2.23 7.28 5.83
C VAL A 131 3.26 6.73 4.85
N LEU A 132 3.05 5.50 4.42
CA LEU A 132 3.71 4.90 3.27
C LEU A 132 2.65 4.78 2.17
N LEU A 133 2.66 5.73 1.22
CA LEU A 133 1.71 5.76 0.10
C LEU A 133 2.28 4.96 -1.08
N VAL A 134 1.67 3.82 -1.40
CA VAL A 134 2.14 2.90 -2.46
C VAL A 134 0.96 2.32 -3.22
N ASP A 135 1.13 2.04 -4.51
CA ASP A 135 0.11 1.35 -5.31
C ASP A 135 0.07 -0.14 -4.95
N ALA A 136 -1.09 -0.80 -5.03
CA ALA A 136 -1.28 -2.17 -4.52
C ALA A 136 -0.42 -3.27 -5.18
N ASP A 137 0.35 -2.92 -6.22
CA ASP A 137 1.27 -3.81 -6.91
C ASP A 137 2.70 -3.81 -6.33
N PHE A 138 3.02 -2.90 -5.39
CA PHE A 138 4.30 -2.92 -4.68
C PHE A 138 4.22 -3.86 -3.48
N ILE A 139 4.98 -4.96 -3.56
CA ILE A 139 5.14 -5.89 -2.45
C ILE A 139 6.23 -5.37 -1.52
N PRO A 140 5.92 -5.04 -0.25
CA PRO A 140 6.91 -4.54 0.69
C PRO A 140 7.87 -5.67 1.11
N ALA A 141 9.12 -5.33 1.38
CA ALA A 141 10.03 -6.26 2.04
C ALA A 141 9.49 -6.66 3.43
N ASP A 142 9.76 -7.89 3.88
CA ASP A 142 9.15 -8.48 5.08
C ASP A 142 9.33 -7.64 6.35
N ASP A 143 10.47 -6.96 6.48
CA ASP A 143 10.81 -6.13 7.64
C ASP A 143 10.65 -4.61 7.38
N LEU A 144 10.08 -4.20 6.22
CA LEU A 144 10.00 -2.78 5.83
C LEU A 144 9.28 -1.92 6.86
N TYR A 145 8.14 -2.40 7.38
CA TYR A 145 7.40 -1.66 8.42
C TYR A 145 8.28 -1.42 9.66
N ALA A 146 9.03 -2.44 10.09
CA ALA A 146 9.94 -2.35 11.22
C ALA A 146 11.08 -1.35 10.97
N ASP A 147 11.67 -1.41 9.78
CA ASP A 147 12.77 -0.54 9.38
C ASP A 147 12.33 0.91 9.27
N LEU A 148 11.11 1.17 8.78
CA LEU A 148 10.53 2.52 8.77
C LEU A 148 10.37 3.07 10.19
N ILE A 149 9.86 2.27 11.13
CA ILE A 149 9.73 2.72 12.52
C ILE A 149 11.11 3.07 13.11
N ILE A 150 12.14 2.25 12.87
CA ILE A 150 13.51 2.53 13.33
C ILE A 150 14.07 3.79 12.66
N ALA A 151 13.93 3.91 11.34
CA ALA A 151 14.41 5.05 10.58
C ALA A 151 13.78 6.35 11.09
N ILE A 152 12.46 6.37 11.29
CA ILE A 152 11.76 7.55 11.79
C ILE A 152 12.25 7.93 13.19
N LYS A 153 12.42 6.96 14.09
CA LYS A 153 12.92 7.21 15.45
C LYS A 153 14.35 7.75 15.46
N ASN A 154 15.20 7.28 14.55
CA ASN A 154 16.61 7.67 14.50
C ASN A 154 16.86 9.02 13.80
N GLN A 155 15.96 9.46 12.92
CA GLN A 155 16.13 10.69 12.13
C GLN A 155 15.77 11.98 12.88
N GLY A 156 15.07 11.89 14.02
CA GLY A 156 14.66 13.06 14.80
C GLY A 156 13.52 13.84 14.14
N ASP A 157 13.66 15.16 13.98
CA ASP A 157 12.62 16.01 13.37
C ASP A 157 12.50 15.79 11.86
N LEU A 158 11.39 15.19 11.45
CA LEU A 158 11.02 14.92 10.06
C LEU A 158 10.04 15.95 9.47
N ARG A 159 9.77 17.07 10.14
CA ARG A 159 8.95 18.15 9.54
C ARG A 159 9.56 18.58 8.21
N LYS A 160 8.73 18.55 7.15
CA LYS A 160 9.11 18.86 5.76
C LYS A 160 10.20 17.95 5.17
N LYS A 161 10.38 16.74 5.73
CA LYS A 161 11.26 15.70 5.18
C LYS A 161 10.45 14.47 4.82
N ALA A 162 10.91 13.73 3.83
CA ALA A 162 10.39 12.43 3.45
C ALA A 162 11.50 11.39 3.53
N LEU A 163 11.14 10.18 3.91
CA LEU A 163 12.02 9.02 3.78
C LEU A 163 11.81 8.42 2.40
N ILE A 164 12.90 8.03 1.74
CA ILE A 164 12.84 7.34 0.45
C ILE A 164 12.91 5.85 0.73
N VAL A 165 11.91 5.11 0.25
CA VAL A 165 11.94 3.65 0.17
C VAL A 165 12.31 3.29 -1.26
N PRO A 166 13.50 2.71 -1.52
CA PRO A 166 13.85 2.24 -2.84
C PRO A 166 12.89 1.14 -3.31
N ALA A 167 12.52 1.17 -4.59
CA ALA A 167 11.69 0.15 -5.20
C ALA A 167 12.42 -0.47 -6.40
N PHE A 168 12.15 -1.76 -6.62
CA PHE A 168 12.74 -2.57 -7.67
C PHE A 168 11.63 -3.33 -8.39
N GLU A 169 11.85 -3.62 -9.67
CA GLU A 169 10.93 -4.39 -10.50
C GLU A 169 11.61 -5.63 -11.08
N THR A 170 10.81 -6.66 -11.33
CA THR A 170 11.22 -7.86 -12.04
C THR A 170 10.12 -8.30 -12.98
N PHE A 171 10.51 -8.92 -14.09
CA PHE A 171 9.59 -9.54 -15.04
C PHE A 171 9.41 -11.05 -14.78
N SER A 172 10.15 -11.60 -13.80
CA SER A 172 10.04 -13.00 -13.42
C SER A 172 8.85 -13.22 -12.49
N TYR A 173 8.04 -14.23 -12.79
CA TYR A 173 6.92 -14.67 -11.95
C TYR A 173 7.36 -15.58 -10.80
N GLN A 174 8.63 -16.03 -10.77
CA GLN A 174 9.17 -16.85 -9.69
C GLN A 174 9.71 -15.94 -8.58
N LEU A 175 8.98 -15.91 -7.46
CA LEU A 175 9.09 -14.96 -6.36
C LEU A 175 10.10 -15.40 -5.30
N ASP A 176 11.39 -15.45 -5.65
CA ASP A 176 12.43 -15.41 -4.61
C ASP A 176 12.86 -13.95 -4.46
N PHE A 177 12.19 -13.24 -3.54
CA PHE A 177 12.57 -11.87 -3.21
C PHE A 177 13.90 -11.86 -2.45
N PRO A 178 14.77 -10.87 -2.74
CA PRO A 178 16.00 -10.72 -1.98
C PRO A 178 15.66 -10.36 -0.53
N ASN A 179 16.16 -11.15 0.41
CA ASN A 179 15.99 -10.94 1.85
C ASN A 179 17.10 -10.06 2.42
N THR A 180 18.23 -9.96 1.71
CA THR A 180 19.36 -9.14 2.12
C THR A 180 19.77 -8.13 1.05
N LYS A 181 20.42 -7.04 1.48
CA LYS A 181 21.03 -6.08 0.55
C LYS A 181 22.07 -6.74 -0.36
N SER A 182 22.78 -7.76 0.13
CA SER A 182 23.77 -8.47 -0.68
C SER A 182 23.11 -9.25 -1.80
N GLU A 183 22.02 -9.96 -1.52
CA GLU A 183 21.21 -10.65 -2.53
C GLU A 183 20.62 -9.67 -3.54
N LEU A 184 20.05 -8.55 -3.06
CA LEU A 184 19.52 -7.50 -3.91
C LEU A 184 20.56 -6.96 -4.90
N LEU A 185 21.79 -6.69 -4.42
CA LEU A 185 22.87 -6.20 -5.27
C LEU A 185 23.32 -7.27 -6.28
N GLN A 186 23.40 -8.53 -5.86
CA GLN A 186 23.72 -9.64 -6.77
C GLN A 186 22.67 -9.76 -7.88
N MET A 187 21.37 -9.69 -7.52
CA MET A 187 20.29 -9.74 -8.50
C MET A 187 20.28 -8.54 -9.47
N LEU A 188 20.74 -7.37 -9.03
CA LEU A 188 20.94 -6.20 -9.89
C LEU A 188 22.12 -6.40 -10.85
N GLU A 189 23.22 -6.99 -10.39
CA GLU A 189 24.38 -7.32 -11.21
C GLU A 189 24.06 -8.41 -12.25
N ASP A 190 23.17 -9.34 -11.89
CA ASP A 190 22.74 -10.45 -12.74
C ASP A 190 21.54 -10.08 -13.66
N ASP A 191 21.12 -8.81 -13.71
CA ASP A 191 19.98 -8.30 -14.49
C ASP A 191 18.64 -9.04 -14.21
N GLN A 192 18.48 -9.60 -13.01
CA GLN A 192 17.25 -10.29 -12.58
C GLN A 192 16.19 -9.31 -12.06
N ILE A 193 16.65 -8.19 -11.53
CA ILE A 193 15.82 -7.09 -11.05
C ILE A 193 16.38 -5.77 -11.56
N PHE A 194 15.51 -4.77 -11.65
CA PHE A 194 15.86 -3.43 -12.10
C PHE A 194 15.42 -2.40 -11.08
N SER A 195 16.14 -1.30 -10.95
CA SER A 195 15.62 -0.11 -10.25
C SER A 195 14.27 0.25 -10.85
N PHE A 196 13.23 0.38 -10.03
CA PHE A 196 11.90 0.73 -10.53
C PHE A 196 11.97 2.10 -11.19
N LYS A 197 11.69 2.13 -12.50
CA LYS A 197 11.56 3.39 -13.23
C LYS A 197 10.14 3.48 -13.76
N LEU A 198 9.45 4.59 -13.48
CA LEU A 198 8.27 5.01 -14.26
C LEU A 198 8.72 5.43 -15.67
N VAL A 199 9.27 4.50 -16.46
CA VAL A 199 9.62 4.76 -17.86
C VAL A 199 8.41 4.40 -18.70
N TYR A 200 7.63 5.43 -19.04
CA TYR A 200 6.86 5.40 -20.28
C TYR A 200 7.84 5.03 -21.39
N HIS A 201 7.64 3.87 -22.04
CA HIS A 201 8.31 3.56 -23.28
C HIS A 201 7.97 4.68 -24.27
N PHE A 202 8.92 5.61 -24.49
CA PHE A 202 8.86 6.52 -25.61
C PHE A 202 9.05 5.68 -26.87
N TYR A 203 7.97 5.46 -27.62
CA TYR A 203 8.06 4.94 -28.97
C TYR A 203 8.81 5.98 -29.82
N HIS A 204 10.04 5.67 -30.21
CA HIS A 204 10.70 6.36 -31.31
C HIS A 204 9.98 5.97 -32.61
N LEU A 205 9.23 6.89 -33.21
CA LEU A 205 8.97 6.82 -34.63
C LEU A 205 10.24 7.28 -35.35
N VAL A 206 10.90 6.34 -36.00
CA VAL A 206 11.96 6.61 -36.97
C VAL A 206 11.28 6.99 -38.29
N ASN A 207 11.77 8.05 -38.92
CA ASN A 207 11.82 8.15 -40.38
C ASN A 207 13.30 8.19 -40.77
#